data_AF-A0A3N5KMY2-F1
#
_entry.id   AF-A0A3N5KMY2-F1
#
_cell.length_a   1.000
_cell.length_b   1.000
_cell.length_c   1.000
_cell.angle_alpha   90.00
_cell.angle_beta   90.00
_cell.angle_gamma   90.00
#
_symmetry.space_group_name_H-M   'P 1'
#
loop_
_entity.id
_entity.type
_entity.pdbx_description
1 polymer ?
#
loop_
_entity_poly.entity_id
_entity_poly.type
_entity_poly.pdbx_seq_one_letter_code
_entity_poly.pdbx_strand_id
1 'polypeptide(L)'
;MNQEVHLSDRSTLRERARQGLENGAVTPGYAADRDEVVRLLNEALATELLCTLRYRSHYFLAQGTLAEAVKQEFLAHAQEELAHADRIAQRIVQLGGHPDFDPAGITERSHAEFGSGTSLEELVREDLIAERVAIQSYAEMVAFLGGRDSTTRRMLEEVLAAEEEHAEELASLLQDLQGQTTSMGAATTQARPAAEASQQIKGEGDYAASRRYRHRVERFVKTQDVDAAARDAAPSSAEDAAALQAAEQAGKARARQRPGATE
;
A
#
# COMPACT_ATOMS: atom_id res chain seq x y z
N MET A 1 28.53 21.03 14.34
CA MET A 1 28.27 21.88 15.53
C MET A 1 27.03 21.33 16.21
N ASN A 2 27.14 20.77 17.42
CA ASN A 2 25.96 20.42 18.23
C ASN A 2 25.37 21.73 18.74
N GLN A 3 24.23 22.15 18.21
CA GLN A 3 23.43 23.19 18.86
C GLN A 3 22.78 22.57 20.09
N GLU A 4 23.09 23.11 21.27
CA GLU A 4 22.35 22.78 22.49
C GLU A 4 20.88 23.14 22.30
N VAL A 5 20.01 22.14 22.33
CA VAL A 5 18.56 22.32 22.23
C VAL A 5 18.06 22.85 23.58
N HIS A 6 17.77 24.13 23.67
CA HIS A 6 17.24 24.76 24.88
C HIS A 6 15.70 24.71 24.90
N LEU A 7 15.12 24.03 25.89
CA LEU A 7 13.67 23.98 26.07
C LEU A 7 13.14 25.32 26.61
N SER A 8 11.99 25.76 26.11
CA SER A 8 11.28 26.94 26.63
C SER A 8 10.61 26.62 27.98
N ASP A 9 10.50 27.59 28.88
CA ASP A 9 9.82 27.42 30.16
C ASP A 9 8.28 27.35 30.01
N ARG A 10 7.61 26.86 31.06
CA ARG A 10 6.16 26.63 31.05
C ARG A 10 5.33 27.91 30.86
N SER A 11 5.81 29.05 31.36
CA SER A 11 5.10 30.33 31.22
C SER A 11 5.14 30.77 29.76
N THR A 12 6.33 30.77 29.16
CA THR A 12 6.54 31.11 27.75
C THR A 12 5.70 30.22 26.82
N LEU A 13 5.66 28.90 27.06
CA LEU A 13 4.83 27.99 26.28
C LEU A 13 3.34 28.34 26.35
N ARG A 14 2.83 28.66 27.54
CA ARG A 14 1.42 29.05 27.74
C ARG A 14 1.10 30.41 27.13
N GLU A 15 2.04 31.33 27.13
CA GLU A 15 1.89 32.62 26.48
C GLU A 15 1.80 32.46 24.96
N ARG A 16 2.77 31.75 24.35
CA ARG A 16 2.76 31.45 22.92
C ARG A 16 1.51 30.69 22.49
N ALA A 17 1.04 29.73 23.28
CA ALA A 17 -0.17 28.97 22.97
C ALA A 17 -1.46 29.82 22.95
N ARG A 18 -1.47 31.00 23.59
CA ARG A 18 -2.60 31.93 23.54
C ARG A 18 -2.54 32.86 22.32
N GLN A 19 -1.39 32.93 21.65
CA GLN A 19 -1.21 33.73 20.45
C GLN A 19 -1.63 32.89 19.24
N GLY A 20 -2.38 33.50 18.33
CA GLY A 20 -2.70 32.87 17.05
C GLY A 20 -3.60 31.65 17.13
N LEU A 21 -4.59 31.63 18.04
CA LEU A 21 -5.53 30.51 18.22
C LEU A 21 -6.27 30.14 16.93
N GLU A 22 -6.46 31.10 16.04
CA GLU A 22 -7.04 30.92 14.70
C GLU A 22 -6.20 30.05 13.77
N ASN A 23 -4.90 29.85 14.07
CA ASN A 23 -3.99 29.01 13.29
C ASN A 23 -4.01 27.53 13.73
N GLY A 24 -4.93 27.15 14.62
CA GLY A 24 -5.16 25.77 15.02
C GLY A 24 -3.94 25.11 15.67
N ALA A 25 -3.49 23.99 15.09
CA ALA A 25 -2.36 23.21 15.61
C ALA A 25 -0.99 23.83 15.30
N VAL A 26 -0.93 24.86 14.44
CA VAL A 26 0.32 25.55 14.09
C VAL A 26 0.67 26.55 15.17
N THR A 27 1.80 26.34 15.83
CA THR A 27 2.30 27.25 16.87
C THR A 27 3.37 28.20 16.30
N PRO A 28 3.65 29.34 16.96
CA PRO A 28 4.73 30.24 16.54
C PRO A 28 6.14 29.60 16.48
N GLY A 29 6.31 28.39 17.02
CA GLY A 29 7.55 27.62 16.96
C GLY A 29 7.67 26.70 15.75
N TYR A 30 6.71 26.71 14.81
CA TYR A 30 6.81 25.96 13.56
C TYR A 30 8.00 26.46 12.73
N ALA A 31 8.93 25.57 12.40
CA ALA A 31 10.26 25.95 11.91
C ALA A 31 10.43 25.86 10.39
N ALA A 32 9.46 25.26 9.68
CA ALA A 32 9.47 25.20 8.22
C ALA A 32 8.72 26.41 7.62
N ASP A 33 9.01 26.70 6.35
CA ASP A 33 8.17 27.62 5.57
C ASP A 33 6.83 26.94 5.31
N ARG A 34 5.79 27.38 6.04
CA ARG A 34 4.48 26.73 6.03
C ARG A 34 3.83 26.79 4.65
N ASP A 35 3.93 27.92 3.96
CA ASP A 35 3.25 28.12 2.69
C ASP A 35 3.92 27.27 1.60
N GLU A 36 5.25 27.14 1.66
CA GLU A 36 6.00 26.22 0.80
C GLU A 36 5.68 24.74 1.09
N VAL A 37 5.56 24.35 2.37
CA VAL A 37 5.14 22.98 2.73
C VAL A 37 3.74 22.68 2.22
N VAL A 38 2.80 23.62 2.37
CA VAL A 38 1.43 23.46 1.85
C VAL A 38 1.41 23.36 0.32
N ARG A 39 2.26 24.12 -0.38
CA ARG A 39 2.41 24.02 -1.84
C ARG A 39 2.88 22.63 -2.26
N LEU A 40 3.98 22.15 -1.68
CA LEU A 40 4.54 20.83 -1.97
C LEU A 40 3.55 19.69 -1.65
N LEU A 41 2.81 19.80 -0.53
CA LEU A 41 1.79 18.83 -0.20
C LEU A 41 0.61 18.83 -1.19
N ASN A 42 0.25 19.97 -1.78
CA ASN A 42 -0.77 20.00 -2.83
C ASN A 42 -0.29 19.38 -4.15
N GLU A 43 1.00 19.47 -4.47
CA GLU A 43 1.60 18.77 -5.62
C GLU A 43 1.64 17.25 -5.38
N ALA A 44 1.98 16.82 -4.17
CA ALA A 44 1.87 15.42 -3.77
C ALA A 44 0.41 14.93 -3.81
N LEU A 45 -0.54 15.70 -3.27
CA LEU A 45 -1.98 15.39 -3.32
C LEU A 45 -2.47 15.21 -4.77
N ALA A 46 -2.08 16.10 -5.68
CA ALA A 46 -2.42 15.98 -7.10
C ALA A 46 -1.83 14.69 -7.71
N THR A 47 -0.63 14.32 -7.31
CA THR A 47 0.04 13.08 -7.73
C THR A 47 -0.73 11.85 -7.27
N GLU A 48 -1.11 11.77 -5.99
CA GLU A 48 -1.89 10.66 -5.40
C GLU A 48 -3.27 10.51 -6.03
N LEU A 49 -3.97 11.64 -6.24
CA LEU A 49 -5.28 11.64 -6.90
C LEU A 49 -5.18 11.17 -8.36
N LEU A 50 -4.15 11.61 -9.07
CA LEU A 50 -3.90 11.16 -10.45
C LEU A 50 -3.56 9.67 -10.49
N CYS A 51 -2.70 9.18 -9.60
CA CYS A 51 -2.32 7.77 -9.52
C CYS A 51 -3.52 6.89 -9.13
N THR A 52 -4.36 7.34 -8.19
CA THR A 52 -5.66 6.70 -7.88
C THR A 52 -6.49 6.49 -9.15
N LEU A 53 -6.67 7.56 -9.94
CA LEU A 53 -7.46 7.50 -11.17
C LEU A 53 -6.81 6.62 -12.24
N ARG A 54 -5.48 6.67 -12.37
CA ARG A 54 -4.71 5.84 -13.30
C ARG A 54 -4.84 4.36 -12.96
N TYR A 55 -4.59 3.96 -11.72
CA TYR A 55 -4.76 2.57 -11.28
C TYR A 55 -6.19 2.06 -11.46
N ARG A 56 -7.20 2.90 -11.18
CA ARG A 56 -8.61 2.55 -11.44
C ARG A 56 -8.86 2.35 -12.93
N SER A 57 -8.30 3.20 -13.78
CA SER A 57 -8.34 3.05 -15.24
C SER A 57 -7.70 1.74 -15.66
N HIS A 58 -6.49 1.48 -15.19
CA HIS A 58 -5.70 0.28 -15.52
C HIS A 58 -6.39 -1.00 -15.04
N TYR A 59 -7.02 -1.00 -13.87
CA TYR A 59 -7.86 -2.09 -13.40
C TYR A 59 -8.96 -2.47 -14.41
N PHE A 60 -9.63 -1.48 -15.01
CA PHE A 60 -10.69 -1.73 -15.99
C PHE A 60 -10.15 -2.07 -17.39
N LEU A 61 -8.99 -1.52 -17.78
CA LEU A 61 -8.36 -1.76 -19.08
C LEU A 61 -7.56 -3.06 -19.13
N ALA A 62 -7.09 -3.56 -17.99
CA ALA A 62 -6.35 -4.81 -17.91
C ALA A 62 -7.20 -5.98 -18.41
N GLN A 63 -6.79 -6.54 -19.54
CA GLN A 63 -7.43 -7.65 -20.24
C GLN A 63 -6.39 -8.68 -20.65
N GLY A 64 -6.83 -9.93 -20.87
CA GLY A 64 -5.98 -11.05 -21.24
C GLY A 64 -6.00 -12.17 -20.22
N THR A 65 -5.42 -13.32 -20.59
CA THR A 65 -5.49 -14.57 -19.79
C THR A 65 -4.81 -14.44 -18.43
N LEU A 66 -3.86 -13.53 -18.29
CA LEU A 66 -3.07 -13.29 -17.07
C LEU A 66 -3.57 -12.07 -16.28
N ALA A 67 -4.59 -11.37 -16.78
CA ALA A 67 -4.94 -10.05 -16.27
C ALA A 67 -5.58 -10.08 -14.88
N GLU A 68 -6.20 -11.19 -14.46
CA GLU A 68 -7.00 -11.18 -13.23
C GLU A 68 -6.16 -10.93 -11.97
N ALA A 69 -4.96 -11.50 -11.88
CA ALA A 69 -4.06 -11.23 -10.76
C ALA A 69 -3.59 -9.76 -10.76
N VAL A 70 -3.14 -9.27 -11.92
CA VAL A 70 -2.67 -7.88 -12.08
C VAL A 70 -3.77 -6.87 -11.78
N LYS A 71 -5.01 -7.15 -12.16
CA LYS A 71 -6.17 -6.32 -11.83
C LYS A 71 -6.36 -6.17 -10.32
N GLN A 72 -6.26 -7.25 -9.57
CA GLN A 72 -6.44 -7.15 -8.11
C GLN A 72 -5.35 -6.29 -7.47
N GLU A 73 -4.12 -6.35 -7.98
CA GLU A 73 -3.04 -5.46 -7.51
C GLU A 73 -3.30 -3.99 -7.90
N PHE A 74 -3.71 -3.69 -9.13
CA PHE A 74 -4.11 -2.33 -9.53
C PHE A 74 -5.25 -1.77 -8.67
N LEU A 75 -6.25 -2.59 -8.34
CA LEU A 75 -7.36 -2.15 -7.49
C LEU A 75 -6.90 -1.90 -6.05
N ALA A 76 -5.95 -2.69 -5.55
CA ALA A 76 -5.34 -2.50 -4.24
C ALA A 76 -4.56 -1.18 -4.19
N HIS A 77 -3.63 -0.95 -5.12
CA HIS A 77 -2.85 0.29 -5.16
C HIS A 77 -3.76 1.51 -5.29
N ALA A 78 -4.80 1.47 -6.14
CA ALA A 78 -5.79 2.55 -6.21
C ALA A 78 -6.43 2.93 -4.86
N GLN A 79 -6.62 1.97 -3.95
CA GLN A 79 -7.17 2.23 -2.62
C GLN A 79 -6.12 2.83 -1.68
N GLU A 80 -4.85 2.43 -1.84
CA GLU A 80 -3.72 2.96 -1.09
C GLU A 80 -3.37 4.38 -1.51
N GLU A 81 -3.30 4.68 -2.80
CA GLU A 81 -3.12 6.05 -3.31
C GLU A 81 -4.20 6.99 -2.78
N LEU A 82 -5.46 6.52 -2.72
CA LEU A 82 -6.55 7.32 -2.15
C LEU A 82 -6.36 7.55 -0.64
N ALA A 83 -5.89 6.55 0.09
CA ALA A 83 -5.58 6.68 1.51
C ALA A 83 -4.39 7.62 1.75
N HIS A 84 -3.39 7.65 0.85
CA HIS A 84 -2.29 8.60 0.86
C HIS A 84 -2.81 10.02 0.60
N ALA A 85 -3.64 10.21 -0.42
CA ALA A 85 -4.30 11.49 -0.71
C ALA A 85 -5.06 12.03 0.50
N ASP A 86 -5.84 11.19 1.19
CA ASP A 86 -6.61 11.58 2.38
C ASP A 86 -5.69 12.05 3.53
N ARG A 87 -4.59 11.32 3.77
CA ARG A 87 -3.59 11.70 4.80
C ARG A 87 -2.93 13.04 4.47
N ILE A 88 -2.55 13.24 3.22
CA ILE A 88 -1.92 14.49 2.75
C ILE A 88 -2.91 15.65 2.85
N ALA A 89 -4.15 15.47 2.39
CA ALA A 89 -5.19 16.48 2.47
C ALA A 89 -5.48 16.88 3.92
N GLN A 90 -5.58 15.90 4.83
CA GLN A 90 -5.74 16.17 6.25
C GLN A 90 -4.55 16.97 6.79
N ARG A 91 -3.32 16.65 6.37
CA ARG A 91 -2.13 17.39 6.80
C ARG A 91 -2.12 18.83 6.30
N ILE A 92 -2.54 19.08 5.06
CA ILE A 92 -2.70 20.42 4.51
C ILE A 92 -3.64 21.26 5.37
N VAL A 93 -4.80 20.72 5.75
CA VAL A 93 -5.78 21.41 6.62
C VAL A 93 -5.19 21.67 8.01
N GLN A 94 -4.45 20.73 8.59
CA GLN A 94 -3.78 20.92 9.89
C GLN A 94 -2.76 22.07 9.85
N LEU A 95 -2.15 22.32 8.70
CA LEU A 95 -1.23 23.44 8.46
C LEU A 95 -1.97 24.74 8.10
N GLY A 96 -3.30 24.75 8.10
CA GLY A 96 -4.12 25.91 7.73
C GLY A 96 -4.20 26.17 6.23
N GLY A 97 -3.75 25.22 5.40
CA GLY A 97 -3.89 25.28 3.94
C GLY A 97 -5.23 24.73 3.46
N HIS A 98 -5.50 24.92 2.16
CA HIS A 98 -6.66 24.34 1.48
C HIS A 98 -6.18 23.19 0.57
N PRO A 99 -6.66 21.95 0.76
CA PRO A 99 -6.33 20.85 -0.14
C PRO A 99 -7.06 21.04 -1.47
N ASP A 100 -6.33 20.97 -2.58
CA ASP A 100 -6.85 21.18 -3.92
C ASP A 100 -7.26 19.85 -4.59
N PHE A 101 -8.56 19.58 -4.56
CA PHE A 101 -9.20 18.43 -5.23
C PHE A 101 -9.81 18.80 -6.59
N ASP A 102 -9.60 20.02 -7.10
CA ASP A 102 -10.16 20.41 -8.40
C ASP A 102 -9.52 19.53 -9.49
N PRO A 103 -10.32 18.77 -10.26
CA PRO A 103 -9.78 17.98 -11.38
C PRO A 103 -9.11 18.86 -12.43
N ALA A 104 -9.48 20.14 -12.54
CA ALA A 104 -8.78 21.09 -13.38
C ALA A 104 -7.38 21.36 -12.82
N GLY A 105 -6.36 21.27 -13.68
CA GLY A 105 -4.97 21.54 -13.29
C GLY A 105 -4.26 20.36 -12.60
N ILE A 106 -4.93 19.21 -12.41
CA ILE A 106 -4.32 18.07 -11.70
C ILE A 106 -3.07 17.54 -12.40
N THR A 107 -3.08 17.50 -13.74
CA THR A 107 -1.95 17.07 -14.56
C THR A 107 -0.78 18.03 -14.52
N GLU A 108 -1.03 19.32 -14.31
CA GLU A 108 -0.03 20.37 -14.21
C GLU A 108 0.61 20.42 -12.82
N ARG A 109 -0.14 20.04 -11.78
CA ARG A 109 0.33 19.98 -10.38
C ARG A 109 0.98 18.64 -10.03
N SER A 110 0.56 17.55 -10.67
CA SER A 110 1.07 16.21 -10.43
C SER A 110 2.51 16.05 -10.93
N HIS A 111 3.32 15.29 -10.20
CA HIS A 111 4.64 14.87 -10.66
C HIS A 111 4.55 13.73 -11.69
N ALA A 112 3.52 12.90 -11.58
CA ALA A 112 3.30 11.73 -12.43
C ALA A 112 2.36 12.05 -13.60
N GLU A 113 2.54 11.31 -14.70
CA GLU A 113 1.67 11.35 -15.87
C GLU A 113 0.52 10.34 -15.77
N PHE A 114 -0.60 10.63 -16.45
CA PHE A 114 -1.76 9.72 -16.47
C PHE A 114 -1.53 8.46 -17.30
N GLY A 115 -0.69 8.52 -18.35
CA GLY A 115 -0.44 7.39 -19.23
C GLY A 115 -1.48 7.18 -20.33
N SER A 116 -1.17 6.29 -21.27
CA SER A 116 -2.02 5.94 -22.42
C SER A 116 -1.87 4.49 -22.88
N GLY A 117 -1.31 3.63 -22.02
CA GLY A 117 -1.02 2.23 -22.31
C GLY A 117 -2.24 1.45 -22.76
N THR A 118 -2.01 0.46 -23.62
CA THR A 118 -3.08 -0.35 -24.23
C THR A 118 -2.89 -1.85 -24.02
N SER A 119 -1.66 -2.29 -23.76
CA SER A 119 -1.36 -3.67 -23.38
C SER A 119 -1.10 -3.81 -21.88
N LEU A 120 -1.34 -4.99 -21.32
CA LEU A 120 -1.10 -5.24 -19.89
C LEU A 120 0.34 -4.90 -19.46
N GLU A 121 1.33 -5.18 -20.32
CA GLU A 121 2.73 -4.83 -20.08
C GLU A 121 2.98 -3.31 -20.09
N GLU A 122 2.31 -2.57 -20.98
CA GLU A 122 2.35 -1.11 -21.00
C GLU A 122 1.75 -0.51 -19.73
N LEU A 123 0.59 -0.99 -19.30
CA LEU A 123 -0.08 -0.50 -18.08
C LEU A 123 0.82 -0.68 -16.84
N VAL A 124 1.36 -1.89 -16.63
CA VAL A 124 2.28 -2.17 -15.51
C VAL A 124 3.54 -1.31 -15.58
N ARG A 125 4.08 -1.09 -16.78
CA ARG A 125 5.26 -0.24 -16.97
C ARG A 125 4.97 1.22 -16.64
N GLU A 126 3.82 1.74 -17.06
CA GLU A 126 3.41 3.13 -16.77
C GLU A 126 3.25 3.34 -15.27
N ASP A 127 2.60 2.41 -14.57
CA ASP A 127 2.49 2.46 -13.11
C ASP A 127 3.86 2.41 -12.43
N LEU A 128 4.74 1.48 -12.85
CA LEU A 128 6.09 1.39 -12.29
C LEU A 128 6.91 2.68 -12.48
N ILE A 129 6.76 3.35 -13.63
CA ILE A 129 7.44 4.62 -13.88
C ILE A 129 6.91 5.69 -12.92
N ALA A 130 5.59 5.75 -12.72
CA ALA A 130 4.99 6.70 -11.82
C ALA A 130 5.37 6.45 -10.36
N GLU A 131 5.45 5.20 -9.90
CA GLU A 131 5.93 4.89 -8.54
C GLU A 131 7.34 5.39 -8.33
N ARG A 132 8.22 5.23 -9.32
CA ARG A 132 9.60 5.73 -9.25
C ARG A 132 9.66 7.26 -9.20
N VAL A 133 8.74 7.94 -9.86
CA VAL A 133 8.61 9.40 -9.76
C VAL A 133 8.11 9.81 -8.37
N ALA A 134 7.12 9.11 -7.82
CA ALA A 134 6.60 9.34 -6.47
C ALA A 134 7.69 9.12 -5.40
N ILE A 135 8.41 8.00 -5.46
CA ILE A 135 9.56 7.69 -4.58
C ILE A 135 10.57 8.84 -4.58
N GLN A 136 10.97 9.32 -5.76
CA GLN A 136 11.93 10.41 -5.85
C GLN A 136 11.36 11.71 -5.26
N SER A 137 10.12 12.07 -5.60
CA SER A 137 9.46 13.27 -5.06
C SER A 137 9.37 13.24 -3.54
N TYR A 138 8.92 12.12 -2.96
CA TYR A 138 8.83 11.96 -1.52
C TYR A 138 10.18 11.98 -0.81
N ALA A 139 11.21 11.34 -1.38
CA ALA A 139 12.56 11.41 -0.83
C ALA A 139 13.10 12.85 -0.79
N GLU A 140 12.86 13.63 -1.85
CA GLU A 140 13.23 15.05 -1.92
C GLU A 140 12.46 15.89 -0.89
N MET A 141 11.15 15.68 -0.74
CA MET A 141 10.33 16.35 0.27
C MET A 141 10.77 16.01 1.70
N VAL A 142 11.07 14.74 1.99
CA VAL A 142 11.58 14.29 3.30
C VAL A 142 12.90 14.98 3.64
N ALA A 143 13.82 15.05 2.67
CA ALA A 143 15.08 15.76 2.82
C ALA A 143 14.88 17.27 3.03
N PHE A 144 13.97 17.88 2.26
CA PHE A 144 13.60 19.29 2.39
C PHE A 144 13.07 19.62 3.79
N LEU A 145 12.14 18.83 4.34
CA LEU A 145 11.56 19.09 5.66
C LEU A 145 12.61 18.95 6.77
N GLY A 146 13.45 17.91 6.70
CA GLY A 146 14.49 17.64 7.70
C GLY A 146 13.93 17.66 9.12
N GLY A 147 14.59 18.38 10.04
CA GLY A 147 14.11 18.53 11.43
C GLY A 147 13.05 19.61 11.64
N ARG A 148 12.59 20.30 10.60
CA ARG A 148 11.75 21.52 10.71
C ARG A 148 10.26 21.23 10.80
N ASP A 149 9.82 20.10 10.27
CA ASP A 149 8.47 19.56 10.44
C ASP A 149 8.52 18.03 10.50
N SER A 150 8.71 17.51 11.71
CA SER A 150 8.81 16.07 11.95
C SER A 150 7.51 15.31 11.65
N THR A 151 6.36 15.96 11.79
CA THR A 151 5.06 15.32 11.61
C THR A 151 4.79 15.08 10.13
N THR A 152 4.96 16.11 9.30
CA THR A 152 4.83 15.95 7.84
C THR A 152 5.90 14.99 7.33
N ARG A 153 7.16 15.14 7.78
CA ARG A 153 8.25 14.26 7.34
C ARG A 153 7.94 12.79 7.61
N ARG A 154 7.51 12.45 8.83
CA ARG A 154 7.16 11.08 9.18
C ARG A 154 6.01 10.54 8.33
N MET A 155 4.98 11.35 8.08
CA MET A 155 3.87 10.94 7.22
C MET A 155 4.37 10.60 5.81
N LEU A 156 5.24 11.44 5.24
CA LEU A 156 5.82 11.21 3.91
C LEU A 156 6.81 10.05 3.89
N GLU A 157 7.58 9.80 4.96
CA GLU A 157 8.41 8.59 5.10
C GLU A 157 7.55 7.31 5.08
N GLU A 158 6.36 7.35 5.69
CA GLU A 158 5.42 6.21 5.67
C GLU A 158 4.79 6.00 4.29
N VAL A 159 4.53 7.08 3.53
CA VAL A 159 4.03 7.00 2.14
C VAL A 159 5.14 6.49 1.21
N LEU A 160 6.35 7.08 1.30
CA LEU A 160 7.53 6.65 0.56
C LEU A 160 7.79 5.15 0.68
N ALA A 161 7.68 4.59 1.90
CA ALA A 161 7.88 3.16 2.12
C ALA A 161 6.82 2.30 1.41
N ALA A 162 5.58 2.78 1.28
CA ALA A 162 4.54 2.11 0.51
C ALA A 162 4.82 2.17 -1.00
N GLU A 163 5.26 3.33 -1.51
CA GLU A 163 5.61 3.45 -2.94
C GLU A 163 6.80 2.57 -3.34
N GLU A 164 7.78 2.40 -2.43
CA GLU A 164 8.88 1.44 -2.63
C GLU A 164 8.37 -0.02 -2.73
N GLU A 165 7.36 -0.40 -1.93
CA GLU A 165 6.70 -1.71 -2.00
C GLU A 165 5.93 -1.86 -3.32
N HIS A 166 5.11 -0.86 -3.70
CA HIS A 166 4.38 -0.84 -4.97
C HIS A 166 5.33 -1.00 -6.16
N ALA A 167 6.44 -0.27 -6.18
CA ALA A 167 7.44 -0.36 -7.25
C ALA A 167 8.10 -1.74 -7.33
N GLU A 168 8.39 -2.39 -6.19
CA GLU A 168 8.94 -3.75 -6.17
C GLU A 168 7.94 -4.76 -6.75
N GLU A 169 6.66 -4.67 -6.34
CA GLU A 169 5.59 -5.54 -6.82
C GLU A 169 5.38 -5.41 -8.33
N LEU A 170 5.28 -4.18 -8.84
CA LEU A 170 5.13 -3.91 -10.28
C LEU A 170 6.35 -4.35 -11.08
N ALA A 171 7.56 -4.17 -10.55
CA ALA A 171 8.78 -4.65 -11.20
C ALA A 171 8.78 -6.18 -11.32
N SER A 172 8.31 -6.91 -10.31
CA SER A 172 8.13 -8.35 -10.37
C SER A 172 7.10 -8.75 -11.43
N LEU A 173 5.93 -8.09 -11.44
CA LEU A 173 4.88 -8.34 -12.43
C LEU A 173 5.38 -8.10 -13.86
N LEU A 174 6.14 -7.02 -14.08
CA LEU A 174 6.70 -6.69 -15.39
C LEU A 174 7.69 -7.77 -15.86
N GLN A 175 8.54 -8.27 -14.96
CA GLN A 175 9.47 -9.37 -15.27
C GLN A 175 8.72 -10.66 -15.65
N ASP A 176 7.66 -11.02 -14.92
CA ASP A 176 6.87 -12.21 -15.21
C ASP A 176 6.18 -12.13 -16.58
N LEU A 177 5.64 -10.97 -16.94
CA LEU A 177 5.05 -10.73 -18.26
C LEU A 177 6.07 -10.84 -19.41
N GLN A 178 7.30 -10.39 -19.18
CA GLN A 178 8.41 -10.45 -20.15
C GLN A 178 9.05 -11.84 -20.25
N GLY A 179 9.12 -12.57 -19.13
CA GLY A 179 9.61 -13.96 -19.09
C GLY A 179 8.67 -14.94 -19.79
N GLN A 180 7.36 -14.68 -19.76
CA GLN A 180 6.37 -15.53 -20.44
C GLN A 180 6.28 -15.25 -21.95
N THR A 181 6.50 -14.02 -22.39
CA THR A 181 6.61 -13.70 -23.83
C THR A 181 7.80 -14.40 -24.48
N THR A 182 8.89 -14.60 -23.75
CA THR A 182 10.05 -15.37 -24.23
C THR A 182 9.83 -16.88 -24.18
N SER A 183 9.10 -17.42 -23.21
CA SER A 183 8.78 -18.87 -23.15
C SER A 183 7.70 -19.29 -24.15
N MET A 184 6.76 -18.42 -24.53
CA MET A 184 5.74 -18.73 -25.54
C MET A 184 6.29 -18.86 -26.99
N GLY A 185 7.55 -18.49 -27.22
CA GLY A 185 8.27 -18.80 -28.47
C GLY A 185 8.83 -20.22 -28.54
N ALA A 186 8.83 -20.97 -27.43
CA ALA A 186 9.36 -22.32 -27.34
C ALA A 186 8.51 -23.18 -26.38
N ALA A 187 7.63 -23.98 -26.97
CA ALA A 187 6.94 -25.15 -26.40
C ALA A 187 5.48 -25.00 -25.94
N THR A 188 4.79 -26.09 -26.27
CA THR A 188 3.38 -26.47 -26.21
C THR A 188 2.74 -26.39 -24.83
N THR A 189 1.49 -25.90 -24.85
CA THR A 189 0.38 -25.98 -23.89
C THR A 189 0.49 -27.06 -22.79
N GLN A 190 0.47 -26.63 -21.53
CA GLN A 190 -0.26 -27.32 -20.44
C GLN A 190 -0.81 -26.29 -19.46
N ALA A 191 -2.13 -26.07 -19.52
CA ALA A 191 -2.86 -25.20 -18.61
C ALA A 191 -3.01 -25.87 -17.23
N ARG A 192 -2.77 -25.13 -16.16
CA ARG A 192 -3.20 -25.49 -14.79
C ARG A 192 -4.66 -25.11 -14.60
N PRO A 193 -5.47 -25.88 -13.86
CA PRO A 193 -6.89 -25.62 -13.76
C PRO A 193 -7.12 -24.34 -12.95
N ALA A 194 -7.98 -23.48 -13.49
CA ALA A 194 -8.56 -22.35 -12.78
C ALA A 194 -9.44 -22.87 -11.65
N ALA A 195 -9.17 -22.43 -10.42
CA ALA A 195 -10.06 -22.67 -9.30
C ALA A 195 -11.26 -21.71 -9.42
N GLU A 196 -12.45 -22.28 -9.57
CA GLU A 196 -13.72 -21.58 -9.44
C GLU A 196 -13.91 -21.05 -8.02
N ALA A 197 -14.27 -19.77 -7.87
CA ALA A 197 -15.16 -19.32 -6.79
C ALA A 197 -15.80 -17.96 -7.10
N SER A 198 -17.08 -18.04 -7.50
CA SER A 198 -18.21 -17.14 -7.25
C SER A 198 -17.98 -15.65 -6.93
N GLN A 199 -18.66 -14.83 -7.74
CA GLN A 199 -19.14 -13.48 -7.42
C GLN A 199 -19.82 -13.41 -6.04
N GLN A 200 -19.20 -12.70 -5.10
CA GLN A 200 -19.89 -11.89 -4.11
C GLN A 200 -18.96 -10.80 -3.58
N ILE A 201 -18.87 -9.69 -4.31
CA ILE A 201 -18.15 -8.49 -3.84
C ILE A 201 -19.01 -7.85 -2.76
N LYS A 202 -18.73 -8.23 -1.51
CA LYS A 202 -19.07 -7.49 -0.29
C LYS A 202 -17.87 -7.58 0.65
N GLY A 203 -17.17 -6.47 0.84
CA GLY A 203 -16.08 -6.41 1.80
C GLY A 203 -15.36 -5.08 1.77
N GLU A 204 -15.83 -4.13 2.58
CA GLU A 204 -14.95 -3.21 3.28
C GLU A 204 -14.03 -4.07 4.17
N GLY A 205 -12.92 -4.54 3.61
CA GLY A 205 -11.92 -5.33 4.31
C GLY A 205 -10.60 -4.59 4.34
N ASP A 206 -9.79 -4.82 5.37
CA ASP A 206 -8.40 -4.38 5.41
C ASP A 206 -7.59 -5.23 4.40
N TYR A 207 -7.51 -4.75 3.16
CA TYR A 207 -6.78 -5.39 2.07
C TYR A 207 -5.29 -5.52 2.41
N ALA A 208 -4.73 -4.57 3.18
CA ALA A 208 -3.37 -4.65 3.68
C ALA A 208 -3.18 -5.80 4.68
N ALA A 209 -4.17 -6.11 5.53
CA ALA A 209 -4.11 -7.32 6.38
C ALA A 209 -4.15 -8.60 5.55
N SER A 210 -4.94 -8.62 4.47
CA SER A 210 -5.03 -9.78 3.56
C SER A 210 -3.71 -9.98 2.80
N ARG A 211 -3.07 -8.90 2.33
CA ARG A 211 -1.75 -8.95 1.69
C ARG A 211 -0.63 -9.33 2.66
N ARG A 212 -0.59 -8.75 3.87
CA ARG A 212 0.37 -9.16 4.93
C ARG A 212 0.25 -10.63 5.29
N TYR A 213 -0.96 -11.18 5.31
CA TYR A 213 -1.18 -12.61 5.50
C TYR A 213 -0.64 -13.41 4.31
N ARG A 214 -0.99 -13.03 3.07
CA ARG A 214 -0.55 -13.71 1.85
C ARG A 214 0.97 -13.70 1.70
N HIS A 215 1.61 -12.55 1.88
CA HIS A 215 3.07 -12.40 1.82
C HIS A 215 3.78 -13.25 2.89
N ARG A 216 3.24 -13.29 4.11
CA ARG A 216 3.75 -14.16 5.19
C ARG A 216 3.63 -15.64 4.84
N VAL A 217 2.49 -16.05 4.28
CA VAL A 217 2.26 -17.44 3.86
C VAL A 217 3.16 -17.82 2.68
N GLU A 218 3.28 -16.97 1.66
CA GLU A 218 4.19 -17.22 0.56
C GLU A 218 5.64 -17.32 1.01
N ARG A 219 6.09 -16.38 1.86
CA ARG A 219 7.43 -16.43 2.45
C ARG A 219 7.62 -17.71 3.24
N PHE A 220 6.65 -18.11 4.06
CA PHE A 220 6.70 -19.37 4.81
C PHE A 220 6.85 -20.58 3.87
N VAL A 221 6.04 -20.67 2.82
CA VAL A 221 6.12 -21.77 1.83
C VAL A 221 7.45 -21.76 1.07
N LYS A 222 7.97 -20.58 0.71
CA LYS A 222 9.23 -20.43 -0.05
C LYS A 222 10.48 -20.68 0.80
N THR A 223 10.43 -20.40 2.11
CA THR A 223 11.63 -20.38 2.98
C THR A 223 11.70 -21.52 3.98
N GLN A 224 10.58 -22.15 4.32
CA GLN A 224 10.55 -23.26 5.28
C GLN A 224 10.53 -24.59 4.54
N ASP A 225 11.32 -25.55 5.02
CA ASP A 225 11.26 -26.93 4.56
C ASP A 225 9.98 -27.59 5.12
N VAL A 226 8.89 -27.37 4.41
CA VAL A 226 7.56 -27.92 4.73
C VAL A 226 7.57 -29.45 4.76
N ASP A 227 8.47 -30.10 4.00
CA ASP A 227 8.60 -31.55 3.96
C ASP A 227 9.36 -32.09 5.17
N ALA A 228 10.35 -31.37 5.69
CA ALA A 228 10.97 -31.68 6.98
C ALA A 228 9.98 -31.49 8.13
N ALA A 229 9.25 -30.36 8.16
CA ALA A 229 8.24 -30.10 9.19
C ALA A 229 7.11 -31.15 9.18
N ALA A 230 6.69 -31.62 8.00
CA ALA A 230 5.69 -32.68 7.87
C ALA A 230 6.23 -34.05 8.33
N ARG A 231 7.50 -34.35 8.09
CA ARG A 231 8.17 -35.57 8.59
C ARG A 231 8.34 -35.54 10.10
N ASP A 232 8.71 -34.41 10.67
CA ASP A 232 8.88 -34.21 12.11
C ASP A 232 7.53 -34.21 12.85
N ALA A 233 6.45 -33.85 12.17
CA ALA A 233 5.08 -33.93 12.67
C ALA A 233 4.44 -35.32 12.51
N ALA A 234 5.12 -36.28 11.88
CA ALA A 234 4.61 -37.64 11.77
C ALA A 234 4.56 -38.32 13.15
N PRO A 235 3.52 -39.09 13.46
CA PRO A 235 3.40 -39.75 14.75
C PRO A 235 4.58 -40.72 14.97
N SER A 236 5.22 -40.59 16.13
CA SER A 236 6.41 -41.38 16.48
C SER A 236 6.06 -42.81 16.96
N SER A 237 4.78 -43.05 17.24
CA SER A 237 4.26 -44.32 17.74
C SER A 237 2.82 -44.58 17.29
N ALA A 238 2.37 -45.84 17.41
CA ALA A 238 0.98 -46.21 17.13
C ALA A 238 -0.02 -45.53 18.09
N GLU A 239 0.42 -45.25 19.32
CA GLU A 239 -0.38 -44.54 20.32
C GLU A 239 -0.53 -43.06 19.97
N ASP A 240 0.54 -42.40 19.54
CA ASP A 240 0.50 -41.02 19.04
C ASP A 240 -0.40 -40.88 17.81
N ALA A 241 -0.33 -41.85 16.89
CA ALA A 241 -1.17 -41.86 15.70
C ALA A 241 -2.66 -41.97 16.06
N ALA A 242 -2.99 -42.82 17.04
CA ALA A 242 -4.37 -42.97 17.53
C ALA A 242 -4.86 -41.71 18.26
N ALA A 243 -3.99 -41.06 19.05
CA ALA A 243 -4.30 -39.82 19.74
C ALA A 243 -4.57 -38.66 18.75
N LEU A 244 -3.74 -38.55 17.70
CA LEU A 244 -3.94 -37.55 16.64
C LEU A 244 -5.24 -37.80 15.85
N GLN A 245 -5.56 -39.05 15.52
CA GLN A 245 -6.84 -39.38 14.88
C GLN A 245 -8.05 -39.06 15.76
N ALA A 246 -7.97 -39.36 17.06
CA ALA A 246 -9.03 -39.04 18.01
C ALA A 246 -9.23 -37.51 18.13
N ALA A 247 -8.13 -36.75 18.18
CA ALA A 247 -8.16 -35.28 18.19
C ALA A 247 -8.76 -34.71 16.89
N GLU A 248 -8.40 -35.26 15.73
CA GLU A 248 -8.97 -34.86 14.44
C GLU A 248 -10.49 -35.13 14.37
N GLN A 249 -10.93 -36.31 14.82
CA GLN A 249 -12.35 -36.65 14.87
C GLN A 249 -13.13 -35.73 15.82
N ALA A 250 -12.57 -35.43 16.99
CA ALA A 250 -13.15 -34.48 17.94
C ALA A 250 -13.23 -33.06 17.36
N GLY A 251 -12.19 -32.61 16.65
CA GLY A 251 -12.17 -31.32 15.94
C GLY A 251 -13.23 -31.24 14.84
N LYS A 252 -13.35 -32.27 14.01
CA LYS A 252 -14.37 -32.37 12.95
C LYS A 252 -15.79 -32.39 13.52
N ALA A 253 -16.02 -33.08 14.64
CA ALA A 253 -17.32 -33.10 15.32
C ALA A 253 -17.72 -31.71 15.84
N ARG A 254 -16.77 -30.97 16.43
CA ARG A 254 -16.99 -29.60 16.92
C ARG A 254 -17.18 -28.58 15.78
N ALA A 255 -16.44 -28.71 14.68
CA ALA A 255 -16.59 -27.83 13.51
C ALA A 255 -17.94 -28.03 12.79
N ARG A 256 -18.49 -29.26 12.81
CA ARG A 256 -19.82 -29.57 12.28
C ARG A 256 -20.96 -29.12 13.21
N GLN A 257 -20.69 -28.90 14.49
CA GLN A 257 -21.60 -28.25 15.43
C GLN A 257 -21.38 -26.72 15.44
N ARG A 258 -21.53 -26.07 14.28
CA ARG A 258 -21.79 -24.62 14.28
C ARG A 258 -23.27 -24.42 14.65
N PRO A 259 -23.61 -23.67 15.71
CA PRO A 259 -24.99 -23.36 16.00
C PRO A 259 -25.51 -22.40 14.93
N GLY A 260 -26.41 -22.89 14.09
CA GLY A 260 -27.18 -22.08 13.16
C GLY A 260 -28.62 -22.59 13.15
N ALA A 261 -29.57 -21.66 13.24
CA ALA A 261 -31.01 -21.84 13.12
C ALA A 261 -31.73 -22.44 14.35
N THR A 262 -32.11 -21.56 15.28
CA THR A 262 -33.46 -21.61 15.86
C THR A 262 -34.27 -20.46 15.26
N GLU A 263 -35.52 -20.80 14.96
CA GLU A 263 -36.59 -20.07 14.23
C GLU A 263 -36.78 -18.59 14.59
#